data_AF-A0A077NRD3-F1
#
_entry.id   AF-A0A077NRD3-F1
#
_cell.length_a   1.000
_cell.length_b   1.000
_cell.length_c   1.000
_cell.angle_alpha   90.00
_cell.angle_beta   90.00
_cell.angle_gamma   90.00
#
_symmetry.space_group_name_H-M   'P 1'
#
loop_
_entity.id
_entity.type
_entity.pdbx_description
1 polymer ?
#
loop_
_entity_poly.entity_id
_entity_poly.type
_entity_poly.pdbx_seq_one_letter_code
_entity_poly.pdbx_strand_id
1 'polypeptide(L)'
;MAKNEFLPFGIADGASVLTNEEYGNLAARTNGFSSGVAKSQELNKVWRQASVIASVVAQFIAETNKQDVLDDGNTAALRAGLLNALRATVGANIPVASQTLAGITKLSNATNSNSEVDAATPRAVKATYDLANTANQNAGNAINNANTAIQNAANANNNANSRLEKSKNGADIPNENEFVKNLGLADTVERAKNAASLTEWTPQIFNSDVYAKTIISGLPGADRTYLEIVKGAVMWQAYEGERNYTLRHPAKSGTVAIIEELYKKSELYTKDDLYKKSELYTVTESNNRFGYKNDAKLDQNGWWKCGDTGVIFQWGYTEKTLAESSETITFSTEFPRRCFGGLASPSYPHASSSNSSAYFFNLNDGKRAIITCDQSAGAPDDRSYIFWWAVGI
;
A
#
# COMPACT_ATOMS: atom_id res chain seq x y z
N MET A 1 8.38 -23.47 62.76
CA MET A 1 9.56 -23.53 61.86
C MET A 1 10.08 -24.94 61.91
N ALA A 2 10.57 -25.45 60.77
CA ALA A 2 11.25 -26.75 60.75
C ALA A 2 12.49 -26.71 61.65
N LYS A 3 12.76 -27.82 62.33
CA LYS A 3 13.85 -27.96 63.31
C LYS A 3 15.11 -28.50 62.64
N ASN A 4 16.25 -27.90 62.97
CA ASN A 4 17.58 -28.40 62.62
C ASN A 4 18.25 -28.95 63.88
N GLU A 5 18.57 -30.25 63.89
CA GLU A 5 19.25 -30.90 65.02
C GLU A 5 20.78 -30.98 64.86
N PHE A 6 21.31 -30.61 63.70
CA PHE A 6 22.76 -30.48 63.50
C PHE A 6 23.20 -29.11 64.03
N LEU A 7 23.63 -29.09 65.29
CA LEU A 7 23.97 -27.85 65.99
C LEU A 7 25.47 -27.51 65.87
N PRO A 8 25.82 -26.22 65.71
CA PRO A 8 27.22 -25.82 65.61
C PRO A 8 27.89 -25.87 66.98
N PHE A 9 29.14 -26.34 67.04
CA PHE A 9 29.91 -26.47 68.26
C PHE A 9 30.82 -25.28 68.50
N GLY A 10 30.84 -24.79 69.74
CA GLY A 10 31.83 -23.83 70.22
C GLY A 10 31.76 -22.46 69.54
N ILE A 11 30.59 -21.99 69.09
CA ILE A 11 30.45 -20.68 68.42
C ILE A 11 30.42 -19.47 69.37
N ALA A 12 30.30 -19.71 70.68
CA ALA A 12 30.21 -18.65 71.68
C ALA A 12 31.53 -17.88 71.85
N ASP A 13 31.40 -16.63 72.29
CA ASP A 13 32.54 -15.84 72.74
C ASP A 13 33.25 -16.55 73.89
N GLY A 14 34.57 -16.64 73.82
CA GLY A 14 35.39 -17.32 74.83
C GLY A 14 35.42 -18.86 74.71
N ALA A 15 34.89 -19.48 73.66
CA ALA A 15 34.90 -20.94 73.48
C ALA A 15 36.29 -21.60 73.28
N SER A 16 37.39 -20.91 73.62
CA SER A 16 38.78 -21.38 73.52
C SER A 16 39.06 -22.03 72.16
N VAL A 17 39.19 -21.20 71.12
CA VAL A 17 39.38 -21.66 69.73
C VAL A 17 40.48 -20.85 69.09
N LEU A 18 41.38 -21.53 68.37
CA LEU A 18 42.46 -20.88 67.64
C LEU A 18 41.95 -19.83 66.64
N THR A 19 42.74 -18.78 66.47
CA THR A 19 42.58 -17.85 65.35
C THR A 19 42.77 -18.57 64.00
N ASN A 20 42.32 -17.96 62.91
CA ASN A 20 42.50 -18.55 61.58
C ASN A 20 43.99 -18.66 61.19
N GLU A 21 44.81 -17.71 61.64
CA GLU A 21 46.26 -17.70 61.40
C GLU A 21 46.97 -18.83 62.17
N GLU A 22 46.71 -18.94 63.48
CA GLU A 22 47.30 -20.01 64.30
C GLU A 22 46.89 -21.40 63.80
N TYR A 23 45.64 -21.59 63.42
CA TYR A 23 45.17 -22.85 62.84
C TYR A 23 45.79 -23.13 61.47
N GLY A 24 45.98 -22.09 60.64
CA GLY A 24 46.67 -22.21 59.35
C GLY A 24 48.10 -22.74 59.50
N ASN A 25 48.79 -22.30 60.56
CA ASN A 25 50.16 -22.68 60.90
C ASN A 25 50.28 -23.98 61.73
N LEU A 26 49.17 -24.56 62.20
CA LEU A 26 49.18 -25.77 63.02
C LEU A 26 49.59 -26.99 62.18
N ALA A 27 50.71 -27.64 62.53
CA ALA A 27 51.20 -28.83 61.83
C ALA A 27 50.18 -29.99 61.79
N ALA A 28 49.38 -30.15 62.86
CA ALA A 28 48.33 -31.18 62.95
C ALA A 28 47.16 -30.96 61.97
N ARG A 29 46.98 -29.76 61.39
CA ARG A 29 45.96 -29.52 60.35
C ARG A 29 46.22 -30.38 59.11
N THR A 30 47.48 -30.58 58.76
CA THR A 30 47.89 -31.38 57.59
C THR A 30 48.13 -32.84 57.97
N ASN A 31 48.84 -33.08 59.08
CA ASN A 31 49.31 -34.42 59.46
C ASN A 31 48.31 -35.20 60.32
N GLY A 32 47.22 -34.56 60.75
CA GLY A 32 46.38 -35.07 61.84
C GLY A 32 47.08 -34.97 63.20
N PHE A 33 46.34 -35.29 64.26
CA PHE A 33 46.92 -35.40 65.59
C PHE A 33 47.64 -36.74 65.73
N SER A 34 48.93 -36.68 66.06
CA SER A 34 49.75 -37.86 66.43
C SER A 34 49.43 -38.33 67.85
N SER A 35 49.98 -39.48 68.24
CA SER A 35 49.91 -39.98 69.62
C SER A 35 50.40 -38.93 70.62
N GLY A 36 49.58 -38.61 71.63
CA GLY A 36 49.84 -37.55 72.60
C GLY A 36 48.57 -36.81 73.01
N VAL A 37 48.73 -35.65 73.64
CA VAL A 37 47.62 -34.79 74.10
C VAL A 37 47.38 -33.67 73.09
N ALA A 38 46.17 -33.61 72.52
CA ALA A 38 45.73 -32.48 71.69
C ALA A 38 45.16 -31.36 72.58
N LYS A 39 45.49 -30.09 72.28
CA LYS A 39 44.96 -28.97 73.08
C LYS A 39 43.48 -28.77 72.74
N SER A 40 42.67 -28.46 73.75
CA SER A 40 41.23 -28.20 73.57
C SER A 40 40.95 -27.14 72.50
N GLN A 41 41.76 -26.08 72.44
CA GLN A 41 41.61 -25.02 71.43
C GLN A 41 41.88 -25.46 69.98
N GLU A 42 42.74 -26.47 69.80
CA GLU A 42 43.03 -27.07 68.49
C GLU A 42 41.85 -27.95 68.06
N LEU A 43 41.32 -28.78 68.97
CA LEU A 43 40.15 -29.63 68.72
C LEU A 43 38.87 -28.81 68.50
N ASN A 44 38.62 -27.82 69.36
CA ASN A 44 37.45 -26.95 69.23
C ASN A 44 37.46 -26.20 67.89
N LYS A 45 38.64 -25.87 67.33
CA LYS A 45 38.73 -25.27 66.00
C LYS A 45 38.25 -26.22 64.91
N VAL A 46 38.70 -27.48 64.94
CA VAL A 46 38.29 -28.53 63.99
C VAL A 46 36.79 -28.80 64.10
N TRP A 47 36.29 -29.00 65.32
CA TRP A 47 34.87 -29.25 65.57
C TRP A 47 34.00 -28.07 65.18
N ARG A 48 34.40 -26.84 65.50
CA ARG A 48 33.68 -25.63 65.08
C ARG A 48 33.61 -25.55 63.56
N GLN A 49 34.72 -25.71 62.84
CA GLN A 49 34.71 -25.62 61.37
C GLN A 49 33.80 -26.69 60.73
N ALA A 50 33.84 -27.93 61.21
CA ALA A 50 33.02 -29.01 60.66
C ALA A 50 31.52 -28.85 61.02
N SER A 51 31.22 -28.62 62.29
CA SER A 51 29.84 -28.54 62.79
C SER A 51 29.10 -27.29 62.31
N VAL A 52 29.79 -26.16 62.11
CA VAL A 52 29.18 -24.95 61.52
C VAL A 52 28.71 -25.22 60.09
N ILE A 53 29.54 -25.88 59.26
CA ILE A 53 29.14 -26.24 57.88
C ILE A 53 27.98 -27.24 57.90
N ALA A 54 28.05 -28.27 58.75
CA ALA A 54 26.97 -29.24 58.89
C ALA A 54 25.64 -28.55 59.29
N SER A 55 25.70 -27.63 60.25
CA SER A 55 24.53 -26.89 60.71
C SER A 55 23.95 -25.99 59.62
N VAL A 56 24.79 -25.28 58.86
CA VAL A 56 24.35 -24.43 57.74
C VAL A 56 23.65 -25.26 56.66
N VAL A 57 24.22 -26.41 56.28
CA VAL A 57 23.62 -27.29 55.29
C VAL A 57 22.29 -27.87 55.79
N ALA A 58 22.24 -28.34 57.04
CA ALA A 58 21.02 -28.87 57.63
C ALA A 58 19.92 -27.79 57.79
N GLN A 59 20.30 -26.56 58.14
CA GLN A 59 19.39 -25.42 58.21
C GLN A 59 18.79 -25.12 56.82
N PHE A 60 19.64 -25.09 55.79
CA PHE A 60 19.20 -24.90 54.40
C PHE A 60 18.19 -25.98 53.99
N ILE A 61 18.44 -27.25 54.33
CA ILE A 61 17.50 -28.35 54.06
C ILE A 61 16.18 -28.12 54.80
N ALA A 62 16.23 -27.80 56.08
CA ALA A 62 15.05 -27.65 56.93
C ALA A 62 14.13 -26.52 56.45
N GLU A 63 14.72 -25.35 56.17
CA GLU A 63 14.00 -24.16 55.70
C GLU A 63 13.42 -24.38 54.30
N THR A 64 14.22 -24.93 53.38
CA THR A 64 13.80 -25.10 51.98
C THR A 64 12.69 -26.14 51.83
N ASN A 65 12.81 -27.28 52.54
CA ASN A 65 11.84 -28.37 52.46
C ASN A 65 10.67 -28.21 53.44
N LYS A 66 10.75 -27.27 54.39
CA LYS A 66 9.79 -27.09 55.49
C LYS A 66 9.60 -28.37 56.32
N GLN A 67 10.68 -29.12 56.53
CA GLN A 67 10.69 -30.40 57.23
C GLN A 67 11.88 -30.46 58.19
N ASP A 68 11.71 -31.14 59.32
CA ASP A 68 12.77 -31.29 60.31
C ASP A 68 13.95 -32.11 59.75
N VAL A 69 15.15 -31.77 60.19
CA VAL A 69 16.40 -32.47 59.87
C VAL A 69 16.97 -33.02 61.18
N LEU A 70 16.77 -34.32 61.38
CA LEU A 70 17.08 -35.04 62.62
C LEU A 70 18.52 -35.58 62.62
N ASP A 71 19.17 -35.59 63.79
CA ASP A 71 20.49 -36.23 64.00
C ASP A 71 20.32 -37.68 64.51
N ASP A 72 19.74 -38.54 63.66
CA ASP A 72 19.41 -39.95 63.98
C ASP A 72 20.31 -40.96 63.24
N GLY A 73 21.34 -40.48 62.53
CA GLY A 73 22.22 -41.29 61.70
C GLY A 73 21.63 -41.72 60.35
N ASN A 74 20.42 -41.29 59.99
CA ASN A 74 19.77 -41.64 58.72
C ASN A 74 20.32 -40.84 57.53
N THR A 75 21.46 -41.30 57.03
CA THR A 75 22.14 -40.67 55.88
C THR A 75 21.31 -40.67 54.59
N ALA A 76 20.37 -41.62 54.42
CA ALA A 76 19.49 -41.67 53.26
C ALA A 76 18.46 -40.53 53.27
N ALA A 77 17.85 -40.28 54.44
CA ALA A 77 16.93 -39.16 54.64
C ALA A 77 17.65 -37.82 54.44
N LEU A 78 18.86 -37.66 55.02
CA LEU A 78 19.66 -36.45 54.86
C LEU A 78 20.03 -36.18 53.39
N ARG A 79 20.45 -37.22 52.65
CA ARG A 79 20.74 -37.12 51.21
C ARG A 79 19.51 -36.74 50.40
N ALA A 80 18.37 -37.37 50.66
CA ALA A 80 17.12 -37.06 49.97
C ALA A 80 16.67 -35.63 50.27
N GLY A 81 16.77 -35.19 51.53
CA GLY A 81 16.49 -33.83 51.96
C GLY A 81 17.37 -32.81 51.23
N LEU A 82 18.68 -33.04 51.16
CA LEU A 82 19.61 -32.17 50.42
C LEU A 82 19.27 -32.09 48.93
N LEU A 83 19.01 -33.24 48.30
CA LEU A 83 18.65 -33.27 46.88
C LEU A 83 17.34 -32.50 46.61
N ASN A 84 16.34 -32.65 47.49
CA ASN A 84 15.08 -31.94 47.37
C ASN A 84 15.26 -30.42 47.57
N ALA A 85 16.05 -30.00 48.55
CA ALA A 85 16.33 -28.59 48.80
C ALA A 85 17.05 -27.93 47.62
N LEU A 86 18.03 -28.63 47.03
CA LEU A 86 18.71 -28.19 45.81
C LEU A 86 17.74 -28.08 44.63
N ARG A 87 16.88 -29.08 44.39
CA ARG A 87 15.89 -29.06 43.31
C ARG A 87 14.87 -27.94 43.48
N ALA A 88 14.38 -27.73 44.69
CA ALA A 88 13.43 -26.65 45.00
C ALA A 88 14.08 -25.27 44.76
N THR A 89 15.32 -25.09 45.20
CA THR A 89 16.08 -23.85 44.98
C THR A 89 16.31 -23.61 43.49
N VAL A 90 16.74 -24.61 42.73
CA VAL A 90 16.93 -24.50 41.28
C VAL A 90 15.61 -24.20 40.58
N GLY A 91 14.52 -24.88 40.94
CA GLY A 91 13.20 -24.66 40.34
C GLY A 91 12.58 -23.29 40.66
N ALA A 92 12.88 -22.71 41.83
CA ALA A 92 12.40 -21.37 42.19
C ALA A 92 13.21 -20.24 41.53
N ASN A 93 14.49 -20.48 41.26
CA ASN A 93 15.41 -19.44 40.76
C ASN A 93 15.67 -19.51 39.25
N ILE A 94 15.34 -20.61 38.58
CA ILE A 94 15.35 -20.70 37.13
C ILE A 94 13.91 -20.51 36.63
N PRO A 95 13.56 -19.32 36.13
CA PRO A 95 12.22 -19.08 35.63
C PRO A 95 11.93 -19.93 34.39
N VAL A 96 10.65 -20.08 34.06
CA VAL A 96 10.27 -20.48 32.70
C VAL A 96 10.75 -19.41 31.71
N ALA A 97 11.15 -19.79 30.50
CA ALA A 97 11.55 -18.77 29.55
C ALA A 97 10.38 -17.83 29.25
N SER A 98 10.72 -16.55 29.12
CA SER A 98 9.79 -15.48 28.79
C SER A 98 10.42 -14.59 27.73
N GLN A 99 9.66 -13.62 27.24
CA GLN A 99 10.17 -12.63 26.28
C GLN A 99 11.22 -11.67 26.88
N THR A 100 11.30 -11.61 28.21
CA THR A 100 12.14 -10.64 28.94
C THR A 100 13.25 -11.30 29.75
N LEU A 101 13.12 -12.59 30.07
CA LEU A 101 14.07 -13.33 30.90
C LEU A 101 14.23 -14.76 30.40
N ALA A 102 15.48 -15.17 30.20
CA ALA A 102 15.83 -16.52 29.78
C ALA A 102 15.51 -17.54 30.88
N GLY A 103 15.03 -18.71 30.47
CA GLY A 103 14.59 -19.78 31.36
C GLY A 103 14.56 -21.13 30.65
N ILE A 104 13.98 -22.15 31.28
CA ILE A 104 13.78 -23.46 30.64
C ILE A 104 12.47 -23.50 29.84
N THR A 105 12.50 -24.05 28.63
CA THR A 105 11.32 -24.26 27.78
C THR A 105 11.39 -25.65 27.15
N LYS A 106 10.24 -26.30 27.02
CA LYS A 106 10.14 -27.55 26.26
C LYS A 106 10.24 -27.25 24.77
N LEU A 107 10.91 -28.11 24.00
CA LEU A 107 11.09 -27.94 22.57
C LEU A 107 10.04 -28.71 21.77
N SER A 108 9.57 -28.13 20.65
CA SER A 108 8.61 -28.75 19.73
C SER A 108 9.07 -28.68 18.28
N ASN A 109 8.90 -29.79 17.56
CA ASN A 109 9.14 -29.89 16.12
C ASN A 109 7.87 -29.60 15.27
N ALA A 110 6.73 -29.31 15.90
CA ALA A 110 5.50 -29.01 15.19
C ALA A 110 5.59 -27.66 14.47
N THR A 111 5.14 -27.60 13.22
CA THR A 111 5.14 -26.38 12.39
C THR A 111 3.84 -25.58 12.48
N ASN A 112 2.84 -26.10 13.21
CA ASN A 112 1.51 -25.53 13.38
C ASN A 112 1.04 -25.58 14.86
N SER A 113 1.98 -25.55 15.80
CA SER A 113 1.66 -25.57 17.23
C SER A 113 1.03 -24.26 17.68
N ASN A 114 -0.02 -24.35 18.50
CA ASN A 114 -0.60 -23.20 19.24
C ASN A 114 -0.08 -23.12 20.68
N SER A 115 0.93 -23.92 21.04
CA SER A 115 1.50 -23.93 22.40
C SER A 115 2.26 -22.64 22.68
N GLU A 116 1.90 -21.95 23.76
CA GLU A 116 2.60 -20.75 24.25
C GLU A 116 3.74 -21.09 25.22
N VAL A 117 3.88 -22.37 25.59
CA VAL A 117 4.86 -22.85 26.57
C VAL A 117 5.96 -23.73 25.97
N ASP A 118 5.87 -24.01 24.66
CA ASP A 118 6.89 -24.75 23.91
C ASP A 118 7.62 -23.82 22.93
N ALA A 119 8.94 -23.95 22.85
CA ALA A 119 9.75 -23.27 21.85
C ALA A 119 9.91 -24.11 20.58
N ALA A 120 9.87 -23.46 19.42
CA ALA A 120 10.11 -24.11 18.14
C ALA A 120 11.57 -24.54 18.00
N THR A 121 11.82 -25.72 17.43
CA THR A 121 13.18 -26.14 17.06
C THR A 121 13.64 -25.51 15.75
N PRO A 122 14.97 -25.44 15.49
CA PRO A 122 15.49 -25.07 14.17
C PRO A 122 14.93 -25.93 13.03
N ARG A 123 14.60 -27.19 13.30
CA ARG A 123 13.97 -28.10 12.33
C ARG A 123 12.55 -27.65 11.97
N ALA A 124 11.73 -27.26 12.96
CA ALA A 124 10.39 -26.72 12.70
C ALA A 124 10.48 -25.43 11.88
N VAL A 125 11.38 -24.51 12.26
CA VAL A 125 11.60 -23.25 11.53
C VAL A 125 12.02 -23.51 10.09
N LYS A 126 12.95 -24.45 9.86
CA LYS A 126 13.38 -24.83 8.50
C LYS A 126 12.23 -25.40 7.67
N ALA A 127 11.42 -26.28 8.24
CA ALA A 127 10.27 -26.85 7.53
C ALA A 127 9.23 -25.78 7.14
N THR A 128 8.96 -24.82 8.03
CA THR A 128 8.09 -23.67 7.72
C THR A 128 8.68 -22.78 6.62
N TYR A 129 9.99 -22.53 6.67
CA TYR A 129 10.68 -21.78 5.61
C TYR A 129 10.57 -22.47 4.25
N ASP A 130 10.80 -23.79 4.19
CA ASP A 130 10.71 -24.55 2.94
C ASP A 130 9.29 -24.50 2.35
N LEU A 131 8.26 -24.65 3.19
CA LEU A 131 6.85 -24.49 2.78
C LEU A 131 6.55 -23.09 2.24
N ALA A 132 7.03 -22.04 2.92
CA ALA A 132 6.86 -20.66 2.47
C ALA A 132 7.57 -20.40 1.12
N ASN A 133 8.77 -20.95 0.94
CA ASN A 133 9.50 -20.86 -0.32
C ASN A 133 8.76 -21.55 -1.47
N THR A 134 8.18 -22.74 -1.24
CA THR A 134 7.33 -23.42 -2.23
C THR A 134 6.10 -22.59 -2.60
N ALA A 135 5.42 -21.98 -1.61
CA ALA A 135 4.26 -21.13 -1.87
C ALA A 135 4.64 -19.92 -2.74
N ASN A 136 5.79 -19.29 -2.48
CA ASN A 136 6.29 -18.17 -3.27
C ASN A 136 6.60 -18.57 -4.73
N GLN A 137 7.21 -19.74 -4.94
CA GLN A 137 7.44 -20.28 -6.29
C GLN A 137 6.13 -20.54 -7.04
N ASN A 138 5.13 -21.10 -6.36
CA ASN A 138 3.81 -21.33 -6.96
C ASN A 138 3.13 -20.03 -7.38
N ALA A 139 3.24 -18.97 -6.57
CA ALA A 139 2.73 -17.65 -6.91
C ALA A 139 3.45 -17.08 -8.15
N GLY A 140 4.78 -17.21 -8.24
CA GLY A 140 5.55 -16.81 -9.43
C GLY A 140 5.11 -17.57 -10.69
N ASN A 141 4.88 -18.87 -10.60
CA ASN A 141 4.38 -19.68 -11.71
C ASN A 141 2.98 -19.23 -12.16
N ALA A 142 2.09 -18.90 -11.22
CA ALA A 142 0.75 -18.38 -11.55
C ALA A 142 0.81 -17.05 -12.31
N ILE A 143 1.71 -16.14 -11.93
CA ILE A 143 1.94 -14.87 -12.62
C ILE A 143 2.44 -15.11 -14.06
N ASN A 144 3.38 -16.05 -14.24
CA ASN A 144 3.88 -16.39 -15.57
C ASN A 144 2.80 -16.97 -16.48
N ASN A 145 1.94 -17.84 -15.93
CA ASN A 145 0.79 -18.39 -16.67
C ASN A 145 -0.20 -17.28 -17.06
N ALA A 146 -0.48 -16.34 -16.15
CA ALA A 146 -1.34 -15.21 -16.44
C ALA A 146 -0.76 -14.31 -17.55
N ASN A 147 0.53 -14.00 -17.50
CA ASN A 147 1.22 -13.24 -18.54
C ASN A 147 1.15 -13.95 -19.90
N THR A 148 1.34 -15.28 -19.91
CA THR A 148 1.22 -16.10 -21.13
C THR A 148 -0.19 -16.02 -21.70
N ALA A 149 -1.22 -16.11 -20.84
CA ALA A 149 -2.61 -15.99 -21.27
C ALA A 149 -2.93 -14.60 -21.86
N ILE A 150 -2.43 -13.52 -21.24
CA ILE A 150 -2.58 -12.14 -21.73
C ILE A 150 -1.93 -12.00 -23.12
N GLN A 151 -0.71 -12.52 -23.29
CA GLN A 151 -0.02 -12.50 -24.58
C GLN A 151 -0.76 -13.29 -25.65
N ASN A 152 -1.27 -14.47 -25.32
CA ASN A 152 -2.08 -15.27 -26.25
C ASN A 152 -3.35 -14.53 -26.67
N ALA A 153 -4.02 -13.83 -25.75
CA ALA A 153 -5.19 -13.01 -26.07
C ALA A 153 -4.82 -11.83 -26.98
N ALA A 154 -3.71 -11.14 -26.70
CA ALA A 154 -3.22 -10.05 -27.57
C ALA A 154 -2.90 -10.57 -28.98
N ASN A 155 -2.23 -11.71 -29.09
CA ASN A 155 -1.93 -12.35 -30.37
C ASN A 155 -3.20 -12.75 -31.13
N ALA A 156 -4.20 -13.30 -30.44
CA ALA A 156 -5.48 -13.63 -31.04
C ALA A 156 -6.21 -12.39 -31.58
N ASN A 157 -6.21 -11.29 -30.81
CA ASN A 157 -6.80 -10.02 -31.23
C ASN A 157 -6.07 -9.42 -32.44
N ASN A 158 -4.75 -9.44 -32.44
CA ASN A 158 -3.95 -8.95 -33.57
C ASN A 158 -4.26 -9.76 -34.84
N ASN A 159 -4.32 -11.09 -34.74
CA ASN A 159 -4.69 -11.95 -35.87
C ASN A 159 -6.12 -11.64 -36.37
N ALA A 160 -7.09 -11.51 -35.47
CA ALA A 160 -8.46 -11.14 -35.84
C ALA A 160 -8.51 -9.79 -36.56
N ASN A 161 -7.83 -8.77 -36.04
CA ASN A 161 -7.76 -7.45 -36.67
C ASN A 161 -7.14 -7.51 -38.06
N SER A 162 -6.03 -8.25 -38.23
CA SER A 162 -5.39 -8.42 -39.55
C SER A 162 -6.28 -9.14 -40.56
N ARG A 163 -7.08 -10.13 -40.13
CA ARG A 163 -7.98 -10.89 -41.03
C ARG A 163 -9.25 -10.13 -41.40
N LEU A 164 -9.68 -9.20 -40.55
CA LEU A 164 -10.90 -8.40 -40.75
C LEU A 164 -10.62 -7.02 -41.36
N GLU A 165 -9.37 -6.73 -41.73
CA GLU A 165 -8.96 -5.46 -42.28
C GLU A 165 -9.55 -5.25 -43.70
N LYS A 166 -10.68 -4.54 -43.80
CA LYS A 166 -11.41 -4.34 -45.06
C LYS A 166 -10.57 -3.68 -46.16
N SER A 167 -9.63 -2.80 -45.80
CA SER A 167 -8.66 -2.19 -46.74
C SER A 167 -7.72 -3.20 -47.39
N LYS A 168 -7.66 -4.44 -46.89
CA LYS A 168 -6.87 -5.54 -47.45
C LYS A 168 -7.70 -6.56 -48.20
N ASN A 169 -9.03 -6.44 -48.21
CA ASN A 169 -9.89 -7.36 -48.95
C ASN A 169 -9.61 -7.22 -50.45
N GLY A 170 -9.02 -8.26 -51.05
CA GLY A 170 -8.64 -8.28 -52.47
C GLY A 170 -7.29 -7.66 -52.79
N ALA A 171 -6.51 -7.22 -51.79
CA ALA A 171 -5.17 -6.64 -52.00
C ALA A 171 -4.16 -7.66 -52.58
N ASP A 172 -4.43 -8.95 -52.44
CA ASP A 172 -3.67 -10.06 -53.00
C ASP A 172 -4.13 -10.47 -54.42
N ILE A 173 -5.17 -9.83 -54.97
CA ILE A 173 -5.69 -10.11 -56.32
C ILE A 173 -4.87 -9.30 -57.33
N PRO A 174 -4.01 -9.94 -58.15
CA PRO A 174 -3.11 -9.20 -59.05
C PRO A 174 -3.82 -8.55 -60.25
N ASN A 175 -4.98 -9.11 -60.64
CA ASN A 175 -5.81 -8.60 -61.73
C ASN A 175 -7.29 -8.74 -61.34
N GLU A 176 -7.83 -7.66 -60.78
CA GLU A 176 -9.21 -7.61 -60.30
C GLU A 176 -10.23 -7.86 -61.42
N ASN A 177 -9.97 -7.36 -62.63
CA ASN A 177 -10.87 -7.52 -63.77
C ASN A 177 -10.99 -9.00 -64.19
N GLU A 178 -9.88 -9.72 -64.25
CA GLU A 178 -9.88 -11.16 -64.57
C GLU A 178 -10.53 -11.97 -63.44
N PHE A 179 -10.33 -11.58 -62.19
CA PHE A 179 -10.98 -12.20 -61.04
C PHE A 179 -12.51 -12.07 -61.09
N VAL A 180 -13.03 -10.86 -61.36
CA VAL A 180 -14.47 -10.60 -61.53
C VAL A 180 -15.06 -11.41 -62.69
N LYS A 181 -14.32 -11.53 -63.80
CA LYS A 181 -14.71 -12.33 -64.96
C LYS A 181 -14.79 -13.82 -64.62
N ASN A 182 -13.80 -14.35 -63.89
CA ASN A 182 -13.76 -15.76 -63.48
C ASN A 182 -14.87 -16.12 -62.46
N LEU A 183 -15.34 -15.16 -61.67
CA LEU A 183 -16.53 -15.32 -60.82
C LEU A 183 -17.86 -15.24 -61.58
N GLY A 184 -17.85 -14.94 -62.90
CA GLY A 184 -19.06 -14.78 -63.69
C GLY A 184 -19.84 -13.48 -63.40
N LEU A 185 -19.20 -12.50 -62.76
CA LEU A 185 -19.85 -11.26 -62.31
C LEU A 185 -19.71 -10.11 -63.33
N ALA A 186 -19.06 -10.34 -64.47
CA ALA A 186 -18.80 -9.30 -65.48
C ALA A 186 -20.07 -8.55 -65.90
N ASP A 187 -21.13 -9.28 -66.30
CA ASP A 187 -22.42 -8.72 -66.68
C ASP A 187 -23.12 -8.00 -65.51
N THR A 188 -22.91 -8.46 -64.27
CA THR A 188 -23.48 -7.84 -63.07
C THR A 188 -22.81 -6.50 -62.79
N VAL A 189 -21.48 -6.43 -62.92
CA VAL A 189 -20.73 -5.17 -62.80
C VAL A 189 -21.11 -4.20 -63.92
N GLU A 190 -21.26 -4.68 -65.16
CA GLU A 190 -21.73 -3.84 -66.27
C GLU A 190 -23.15 -3.31 -66.04
N ARG A 191 -24.08 -4.17 -65.59
CA ARG A 191 -25.44 -3.74 -65.22
C ARG A 191 -25.45 -2.77 -64.04
N ALA A 192 -24.57 -2.94 -63.05
CA ALA A 192 -24.45 -2.02 -61.92
C ALA A 192 -23.85 -0.67 -62.31
N LYS A 193 -22.84 -0.65 -63.21
CA LYS A 193 -22.30 0.58 -63.80
C LYS A 193 -23.34 1.33 -64.62
N ASN A 194 -24.19 0.58 -65.34
CA ASN A 194 -25.30 1.12 -66.13
C ASN A 194 -26.61 1.20 -65.34
N ALA A 195 -26.63 0.84 -64.06
CA ALA A 195 -27.79 1.00 -63.20
C ALA A 195 -27.87 2.48 -62.90
N ALA A 196 -28.72 3.18 -63.65
CA ALA A 196 -28.91 4.61 -63.52
C ALA A 196 -29.10 4.98 -62.04
N SER A 197 -28.12 5.68 -61.48
CA SER A 197 -28.39 6.57 -60.37
C SER A 197 -29.37 7.62 -60.88
N LEU A 198 -30.58 7.67 -60.32
CA LEU A 198 -31.52 8.79 -60.54
C LEU A 198 -30.97 10.14 -60.04
N THR A 199 -29.70 10.23 -59.62
CA THR A 199 -29.06 11.45 -59.13
C THR A 199 -27.78 11.87 -59.88
N GLU A 200 -27.35 11.16 -60.93
CA GLU A 200 -26.28 11.70 -61.78
C GLU A 200 -26.85 12.56 -62.91
N TRP A 201 -27.10 13.84 -62.58
CA TRP A 201 -27.31 14.91 -63.54
C TRP A 201 -26.05 15.07 -64.40
N THR A 202 -25.94 14.29 -65.47
CA THR A 202 -25.32 14.83 -66.67
C THR A 202 -26.30 15.87 -67.21
N PRO A 203 -25.93 17.17 -67.27
CA PRO A 203 -26.84 18.19 -67.73
C PRO A 203 -27.09 17.98 -69.23
N GLN A 204 -28.18 17.31 -69.58
CA GLN A 204 -28.84 17.61 -70.84
C GLN A 204 -29.38 19.02 -70.69
N ILE A 205 -28.85 19.92 -71.51
CA ILE A 205 -29.27 21.31 -71.58
C ILE A 205 -30.73 21.33 -72.01
N PHE A 206 -31.64 21.37 -71.04
CA PHE A 206 -32.99 21.84 -71.20
C PHE A 206 -33.09 23.13 -70.40
N ASN A 207 -33.10 24.24 -71.13
CA ASN A 207 -33.28 25.60 -70.61
C ASN A 207 -34.67 25.75 -69.96
N SER A 208 -34.84 25.31 -68.72
CA SER A 208 -35.83 25.91 -67.81
C SER A 208 -35.76 25.29 -66.41
N ASP A 209 -35.42 26.13 -65.43
CA ASP A 209 -35.72 25.89 -64.03
C ASP A 209 -37.25 25.95 -63.83
N VAL A 210 -37.87 24.84 -63.42
CA VAL A 210 -39.05 24.73 -62.52
C VAL A 210 -39.70 23.35 -62.71
N TYR A 211 -39.81 22.60 -61.61
CA TYR A 211 -40.57 21.35 -61.52
C TYR A 211 -42.01 21.66 -61.07
N ALA A 212 -43.00 21.22 -61.84
CA ALA A 212 -44.41 21.21 -61.45
C ALA A 212 -44.94 19.77 -61.44
N LYS A 213 -45.53 19.35 -60.32
CA LYS A 213 -46.25 18.07 -60.22
C LYS A 213 -47.70 18.33 -60.62
N THR A 214 -48.11 17.80 -61.77
CA THR A 214 -49.53 17.74 -62.17
C THR A 214 -50.04 16.31 -62.00
N ILE A 215 -51.13 16.12 -61.23
CA ILE A 215 -52.03 14.98 -61.37
C ILE A 215 -53.07 15.38 -62.40
N ILE A 216 -53.16 14.68 -63.53
CA ILE A 216 -54.23 14.87 -64.50
C ILE A 216 -55.34 13.86 -64.17
N SER A 217 -56.44 14.32 -63.59
CA SER A 217 -57.75 13.70 -63.82
C SER A 217 -58.73 14.80 -64.21
N GLY A 218 -59.29 14.67 -65.42
CA GLY A 218 -60.10 15.71 -66.06
C GLY A 218 -61.46 15.93 -65.42
N LEU A 219 -61.98 17.16 -65.58
CA LEU A 219 -63.34 17.52 -66.03
C LEU A 219 -63.48 19.07 -66.08
N PRO A 220 -64.38 19.63 -66.92
CA PRO A 220 -64.46 21.07 -67.20
C PRO A 220 -65.43 21.81 -66.28
N GLY A 221 -64.97 22.91 -65.67
CA GLY A 221 -65.81 23.87 -64.94
C GLY A 221 -65.09 24.52 -63.76
N ALA A 222 -64.72 25.79 -63.94
CA ALA A 222 -64.18 26.75 -62.94
C ALA A 222 -62.76 26.54 -62.38
N ASP A 223 -62.10 27.69 -62.22
CA ASP A 223 -60.89 28.03 -61.49
C ASP A 223 -59.54 27.50 -61.98
N ARG A 224 -58.93 28.25 -62.90
CA ARG A 224 -57.50 28.14 -63.21
C ARG A 224 -56.73 29.18 -62.40
N THR A 225 -56.02 28.70 -61.38
CA THR A 225 -54.94 29.44 -60.70
C THR A 225 -53.70 29.40 -61.58
N TYR A 226 -53.17 30.56 -61.97
CA TYR A 226 -51.87 30.66 -62.64
C TYR A 226 -50.85 31.27 -61.68
N LEU A 227 -49.65 30.70 -61.65
CA LEU A 227 -48.50 31.22 -60.91
C LEU A 227 -47.65 32.06 -61.87
N GLU A 228 -47.69 33.39 -61.72
CA GLU A 228 -46.78 34.28 -62.45
C GLU A 228 -45.62 34.69 -61.53
N ILE A 229 -44.41 34.20 -61.84
CA ILE A 229 -43.19 34.53 -61.10
C ILE A 229 -42.54 35.74 -61.78
N VAL A 230 -42.76 36.93 -61.24
CA VAL A 230 -42.01 38.13 -61.63
C VAL A 230 -40.80 38.29 -60.70
N LYS A 231 -39.63 38.43 -61.31
CA LYS A 231 -38.31 38.46 -60.67
C LYS A 231 -38.28 39.42 -59.47
N GLY A 232 -38.12 38.88 -58.25
CA GLY A 232 -37.69 39.65 -57.06
C GLY A 232 -38.69 39.84 -55.91
N ALA A 233 -39.95 39.39 -56.01
CA ALA A 233 -40.85 39.31 -54.85
C ALA A 233 -41.92 38.22 -55.05
N VAL A 234 -42.08 37.32 -54.08
CA VAL A 234 -43.19 36.35 -54.08
C VAL A 234 -44.46 37.11 -53.69
N MET A 235 -45.35 37.35 -54.64
CA MET A 235 -46.68 37.89 -54.40
C MET A 235 -47.68 36.74 -54.28
N TRP A 236 -48.38 36.64 -53.15
CA TRP A 236 -49.60 35.82 -53.06
C TRP A 236 -50.80 36.73 -53.33
N GLN A 237 -51.57 36.44 -54.38
CA GLN A 237 -52.92 36.98 -54.56
C GLN A 237 -53.91 35.85 -54.34
N ALA A 238 -54.84 36.05 -53.42
CA ALA A 238 -56.01 35.20 -53.24
C ALA A 238 -57.26 36.01 -53.63
N TYR A 239 -58.11 35.41 -54.47
CA TYR A 239 -59.39 35.97 -54.86
C TYR A 239 -60.49 35.33 -54.00
N GLU A 240 -61.17 36.12 -53.20
CA GLU A 240 -62.39 35.69 -52.51
C GLU A 240 -63.41 36.84 -52.56
N GLY A 241 -64.56 36.62 -53.20
CA GLY A 241 -65.68 37.56 -53.21
C GLY A 241 -65.40 38.95 -53.78
N GLU A 242 -64.86 39.04 -55.00
CA GLU A 242 -64.63 40.28 -55.77
C GLU A 242 -63.68 41.33 -55.15
N ARG A 243 -62.91 40.99 -54.10
CA ARG A 243 -61.89 41.88 -53.52
C ARG A 243 -60.50 41.27 -53.50
N ASN A 244 -59.49 42.12 -53.74
CA ASN A 244 -58.08 41.75 -53.76
C ASN A 244 -57.42 41.98 -52.39
N TYR A 245 -56.75 40.95 -51.86
CA TYR A 245 -55.87 41.08 -50.70
C TYR A 245 -54.42 40.76 -51.09
N THR A 246 -53.48 41.62 -50.70
CA THR A 246 -52.05 41.46 -50.98
C THR A 246 -51.28 41.27 -49.68
N LEU A 247 -50.65 40.11 -49.49
CA LEU A 247 -49.73 39.84 -48.37
C LEU A 247 -48.29 39.93 -48.87
N ARG A 248 -47.53 40.87 -48.32
CA ARG A 248 -46.10 41.11 -48.64
C ARG A 248 -45.24 40.55 -47.52
N HIS A 249 -44.48 39.48 -47.77
CA HIS A 249 -43.43 39.05 -46.83
C HIS A 249 -42.15 39.85 -47.13
N PRO A 250 -41.52 40.52 -46.14
CA PRO A 250 -40.26 41.21 -46.38
C PRO A 250 -39.16 40.19 -46.64
N ALA A 251 -38.40 40.40 -47.71
CA ALA A 251 -37.19 39.65 -47.99
C ALA A 251 -36.15 39.93 -46.88
N LYS A 252 -35.86 38.93 -46.04
CA LYS A 252 -34.60 38.91 -45.29
C LYS A 252 -33.60 38.08 -46.09
N SER A 253 -32.58 38.77 -46.60
CA SER A 253 -31.36 38.19 -47.16
C SER A 253 -30.60 37.45 -46.07
N GLY A 254 -30.47 36.13 -46.22
CA GLY A 254 -29.63 35.27 -45.40
C GLY A 254 -29.58 33.87 -46.02
N THR A 255 -28.38 33.31 -46.13
CA THR A 255 -28.13 32.00 -46.74
C THR A 255 -28.76 30.90 -45.90
N VAL A 256 -29.77 30.23 -46.43
CA VAL A 256 -30.31 29.00 -45.83
C VAL A 256 -29.41 27.86 -46.31
N ALA A 257 -28.71 27.23 -45.37
CA ALA A 257 -27.80 26.13 -45.66
C ALA A 257 -28.53 24.98 -46.35
N ILE A 258 -27.95 24.45 -47.43
CA ILE A 258 -28.48 23.29 -48.13
C ILE A 258 -28.27 22.02 -47.28
N ILE A 259 -29.13 21.02 -47.46
CA ILE A 259 -29.08 19.75 -46.72
C ILE A 259 -27.67 19.11 -46.74
N GLU A 260 -26.93 19.26 -47.83
CA GLU A 260 -25.55 18.78 -47.96
C GLU A 260 -24.53 19.57 -47.11
N GLU A 261 -24.76 20.85 -46.83
CA GLU A 261 -23.95 21.64 -45.89
C GLU A 261 -24.25 21.27 -44.44
N LEU A 262 -25.48 20.83 -44.13
CA LEU A 262 -25.84 20.26 -42.84
C LEU A 262 -25.20 18.88 -42.63
N TYR A 263 -25.13 18.05 -43.68
CA TYR A 263 -24.44 16.74 -43.63
C TYR A 263 -22.91 16.86 -43.62
N LYS A 264 -22.33 17.88 -44.25
CA LYS A 264 -20.88 18.16 -44.16
C LYS A 264 -20.46 18.76 -42.81
N LYS A 265 -21.38 19.36 -42.05
CA LYS A 265 -21.11 19.87 -40.69
C LYS A 265 -21.43 18.87 -39.57
N SER A 266 -21.95 17.69 -39.89
CA SER A 266 -22.18 16.63 -38.91
C SER A 266 -21.06 15.59 -38.89
N GLU A 267 -19.83 16.03 -38.61
CA GLU A 267 -18.88 15.20 -37.85
C GLU A 267 -19.22 15.28 -36.36
N LEU A 268 -20.48 15.02 -36.03
CA LEU A 268 -20.85 14.65 -34.68
C LEU A 268 -21.09 13.16 -34.75
N TYR A 269 -20.02 12.40 -34.47
CA TYR A 269 -20.20 11.11 -33.82
C TYR A 269 -21.30 11.29 -32.78
N THR A 270 -22.42 10.57 -32.91
CA THR A 270 -23.34 10.53 -31.78
C THR A 270 -22.57 9.88 -30.62
N LYS A 271 -22.91 10.24 -29.38
CA LYS A 271 -22.28 9.62 -28.20
C LYS A 271 -22.39 8.07 -28.23
N ASP A 272 -23.33 7.54 -29.03
CA ASP A 272 -23.54 6.12 -29.27
C ASP A 272 -22.59 5.51 -30.32
N ASP A 273 -22.02 6.31 -31.24
CA ASP A 273 -21.08 5.85 -32.28
C ASP A 273 -19.63 5.75 -31.78
N LEU A 274 -19.26 6.53 -30.76
CA LEU A 274 -17.93 6.48 -30.13
C LEU A 274 -17.82 5.41 -29.03
N TYR A 275 -18.94 4.82 -28.59
CA TYR A 275 -18.95 3.94 -27.43
C TYR A 275 -20.01 2.84 -27.54
N LYS A 276 -19.61 1.65 -28.01
CA LYS A 276 -20.44 0.46 -27.83
C LYS A 276 -20.55 0.16 -26.34
N LYS A 277 -21.78 0.12 -25.82
CA LYS A 277 -22.16 -0.07 -24.40
C LYS A 277 -21.57 -1.32 -23.72
N SER A 278 -20.98 -2.25 -24.47
CA SER A 278 -20.29 -3.42 -23.92
C SER A 278 -18.84 -3.16 -23.47
N GLU A 279 -18.26 -2.00 -23.78
CA GLU A 279 -16.84 -1.69 -23.55
C GLU A 279 -16.58 -0.55 -22.55
N LEU A 280 -17.63 0.09 -22.03
CA LEU A 280 -17.53 1.10 -20.98
C LEU A 280 -18.07 0.58 -19.66
N TYR A 281 -17.26 0.73 -18.61
CA TYR A 281 -17.77 0.68 -17.25
C TYR A 281 -18.74 1.84 -17.03
N THR A 282 -19.88 1.58 -16.40
CA THR A 282 -20.72 2.62 -15.80
C THR A 282 -19.88 3.50 -14.87
N VAL A 283 -20.28 4.74 -14.57
CA VAL A 283 -19.56 5.58 -13.57
C VAL A 283 -19.38 4.82 -12.25
N THR A 284 -20.39 4.04 -11.86
CA THR A 284 -20.32 3.14 -10.71
C THR A 284 -19.28 2.03 -10.88
N GLU A 285 -19.26 1.32 -12.01
CA GLU A 285 -18.24 0.29 -12.27
C GLU A 285 -16.82 0.86 -12.42
N SER A 286 -16.68 2.06 -12.99
CA SER A 286 -15.40 2.76 -13.13
C SER A 286 -14.87 3.17 -11.76
N ASN A 287 -15.72 3.80 -10.93
CA ASN A 287 -15.39 4.17 -9.55
C ASN A 287 -15.13 2.94 -8.64
N ASN A 288 -15.72 1.79 -8.96
CA ASN A 288 -15.48 0.54 -8.22
C ASN A 288 -14.22 -0.21 -8.70
N ARG A 289 -13.73 0.05 -9.91
CA ARG A 289 -12.59 -0.68 -10.51
C ARG A 289 -11.29 0.13 -10.51
N PHE A 290 -11.35 1.46 -10.53
CA PHE A 290 -10.19 2.32 -10.62
C PHE A 290 -10.28 3.45 -9.59
N GLY A 291 -9.18 3.72 -8.89
CA GLY A 291 -9.07 4.86 -8.00
C GLY A 291 -9.12 6.18 -8.78
N TYR A 292 -9.67 7.23 -8.17
CA TYR A 292 -9.64 8.58 -8.70
C TYR A 292 -8.18 9.02 -8.90
N LYS A 293 -7.94 9.72 -10.02
CA LYS A 293 -6.60 10.17 -10.38
C LYS A 293 -6.04 11.09 -9.28
N ASN A 294 -4.82 10.77 -8.84
CA ASN A 294 -4.08 11.64 -7.93
C ASN A 294 -3.66 12.93 -8.63
N ASP A 295 -3.55 14.01 -7.86
CA ASP A 295 -3.10 15.31 -8.34
C ASP A 295 -1.80 15.70 -7.62
N ALA A 296 -0.92 16.46 -8.26
CA ALA A 296 0.38 16.79 -7.69
C ALA A 296 1.04 18.02 -8.30
N LYS A 297 1.83 18.72 -7.50
CA LYS A 297 2.81 19.73 -7.91
C LYS A 297 4.20 19.21 -7.56
N LEU A 298 4.97 18.80 -8.57
CA LEU A 298 6.25 18.10 -8.43
C LEU A 298 7.46 19.06 -8.39
N ASP A 299 7.34 20.15 -7.63
CA ASP A 299 8.41 21.12 -7.42
C ASP A 299 9.17 20.87 -6.10
N GLN A 300 10.28 21.59 -5.88
CA GLN A 300 11.06 21.55 -4.63
C GLN A 300 10.18 21.80 -3.39
N ASN A 301 9.27 22.78 -3.50
CA ASN A 301 8.19 23.01 -2.55
C ASN A 301 6.89 22.55 -3.21
N GLY A 302 6.56 21.29 -2.98
CA GLY A 302 5.58 20.53 -3.75
C GLY A 302 4.52 19.87 -2.89
N TRP A 303 3.58 19.22 -3.56
CA TRP A 303 2.54 18.44 -2.90
C TRP A 303 2.01 17.33 -3.79
N TRP A 304 1.41 16.34 -3.16
CA TRP A 304 0.65 15.26 -3.79
C TRP A 304 -0.66 15.07 -3.05
N LYS A 305 -1.75 14.84 -3.78
CA LYS A 305 -3.09 14.61 -3.25
C LYS A 305 -3.66 13.31 -3.80
N CYS A 306 -4.10 12.45 -2.88
CA CYS A 306 -4.83 11.26 -3.21
C CYS A 306 -6.21 11.61 -3.78
N GLY A 307 -6.51 11.13 -4.98
CA GLY A 307 -7.83 11.33 -5.59
C GLY A 307 -8.95 10.64 -4.81
N ASP A 308 -8.67 9.45 -4.24
CA ASP A 308 -9.66 8.63 -3.56
C ASP A 308 -9.99 9.11 -2.14
N THR A 309 -8.95 9.39 -1.35
CA THR A 309 -9.09 9.69 0.08
C THR A 309 -9.08 11.18 0.39
N GLY A 310 -8.61 12.00 -0.54
CA GLY A 310 -8.38 13.42 -0.32
C GLY A 310 -7.16 13.74 0.55
N VAL A 311 -6.40 12.73 1.01
CA VAL A 311 -5.15 12.92 1.77
C VAL A 311 -4.14 13.69 0.94
N ILE A 312 -3.56 14.73 1.54
CA ILE A 312 -2.54 15.58 0.94
C ILE A 312 -1.23 15.37 1.71
N PHE A 313 -0.15 15.18 0.96
CA PHE A 313 1.22 15.27 1.44
C PHE A 313 1.86 16.52 0.84
N GLN A 314 2.53 17.32 1.66
CA GLN A 314 3.27 18.51 1.22
C GLN A 314 4.68 18.45 1.75
N TRP A 315 5.64 18.98 0.98
CA TRP A 315 7.03 19.06 1.36
C TRP A 315 7.67 20.34 0.85
N GLY A 316 8.79 20.71 1.46
CA GLY A 316 9.60 21.82 0.99
C GLY A 316 10.76 22.13 1.90
N TYR A 317 11.43 23.23 1.59
CA TYR A 317 12.44 23.86 2.44
C TYR A 317 11.92 25.21 2.95
N THR A 318 12.47 25.68 4.08
CA THR A 318 12.29 27.07 4.53
C THR A 318 12.80 28.05 3.46
N GLU A 319 12.21 29.24 3.38
CA GLU A 319 12.65 30.24 2.39
C GLU A 319 14.03 30.80 2.73
N LYS A 320 14.35 30.82 4.03
CA LYS A 320 15.61 31.31 4.56
C LYS A 320 16.31 30.20 5.33
N THR A 321 17.61 30.39 5.51
CA THR A 321 18.39 29.52 6.38
C THR A 321 18.18 29.90 7.85
N LEU A 322 18.03 28.91 8.71
CA LEU A 322 17.78 29.06 10.14
C LEU A 322 18.98 28.54 10.95
N ALA A 323 19.28 29.23 12.06
CA ALA A 323 20.11 28.74 13.17
C ALA A 323 19.18 28.60 14.40
N GLU A 324 19.52 29.13 15.57
CA GLU A 324 18.64 29.15 16.76
C GLU A 324 17.45 30.13 16.60
N SER A 325 16.52 29.79 15.71
CA SER A 325 15.47 30.69 15.21
C SER A 325 14.28 29.93 14.64
N SER A 326 13.17 30.63 14.43
CA SER A 326 11.94 30.05 13.86
C SER A 326 11.44 30.85 12.66
N GLU A 327 10.80 30.16 11.73
CA GLU A 327 10.13 30.73 10.56
C GLU A 327 8.71 30.17 10.43
N THR A 328 7.76 31.01 10.00
CA THR A 328 6.42 30.53 9.61
C THR A 328 6.43 30.22 8.12
N ILE A 329 6.24 28.95 7.77
CA ILE A 329 6.07 28.53 6.38
C ILE A 329 4.59 28.62 5.97
N THR A 330 4.36 28.83 4.68
CA THR A 330 3.03 28.71 4.07
C THR A 330 3.01 27.49 3.16
N PHE A 331 2.00 26.65 3.31
CA PHE A 331 1.81 25.48 2.47
C PHE A 331 1.47 25.88 1.02
N SER A 332 1.96 25.11 0.05
CA SER A 332 1.70 25.39 -1.38
C SER A 332 0.26 25.10 -1.80
N THR A 333 -0.45 24.29 -1.03
CA THR A 333 -1.90 24.12 -1.11
C THR A 333 -2.49 24.12 0.29
N GLU A 334 -3.71 24.63 0.46
CA GLU A 334 -4.40 24.57 1.75
C GLU A 334 -4.82 23.12 2.05
N PHE A 335 -4.71 22.68 3.31
CA PHE A 335 -5.39 21.48 3.80
C PHE A 335 -6.84 21.83 4.11
N PRO A 336 -7.82 21.44 3.27
CA PRO A 336 -9.20 21.95 3.35
C PRO A 336 -9.91 21.75 4.69
N ARG A 337 -9.50 20.76 5.50
CA ARG A 337 -10.09 20.49 6.81
C ARG A 337 -9.10 20.70 7.94
N ARG A 338 -7.91 20.09 7.87
CA ARG A 338 -6.82 20.27 8.85
C ARG A 338 -5.51 19.62 8.39
N CYS A 339 -4.39 20.22 8.79
CA CYS A 339 -3.12 19.51 8.88
C CYS A 339 -3.16 18.58 10.11
N PHE A 340 -2.75 17.32 9.97
CA PHE A 340 -2.64 16.37 11.08
C PHE A 340 -1.32 16.53 11.83
N GLY A 341 -0.24 16.87 11.11
CA GLY A 341 1.09 17.03 11.66
C GLY A 341 2.16 17.01 10.57
N GLY A 342 3.41 17.14 10.99
CA GLY A 342 4.56 17.17 10.10
C GLY A 342 5.86 16.89 10.82
N LEU A 343 6.94 16.85 10.04
CA LEU A 343 8.32 16.70 10.51
C LEU A 343 9.18 17.80 9.90
N ALA A 344 10.29 18.10 10.56
CA ALA A 344 11.30 19.02 10.08
C ALA A 344 12.69 18.43 10.31
N SER A 345 13.62 18.64 9.39
CA SER A 345 15.00 18.17 9.49
C SER A 345 15.97 19.21 8.93
N PRO A 346 17.05 19.58 9.65
CA PRO A 346 18.09 20.45 9.12
C PRO A 346 18.79 19.83 7.90
N SER A 347 19.07 20.65 6.89
CA SER A 347 19.83 20.31 5.69
C SER A 347 20.90 21.36 5.44
N TYR A 348 22.16 20.97 5.69
CA TYR A 348 23.30 21.87 5.56
C TYR A 348 23.80 21.90 4.10
N PRO A 349 24.10 23.09 3.54
CA PRO A 349 24.72 23.19 2.23
C PRO A 349 26.23 22.84 2.24
N HIS A 350 26.76 22.41 3.38
CA HIS A 350 28.17 22.11 3.61
C HIS A 350 28.33 21.05 4.72
N ALA A 351 29.54 20.51 4.87
CA ALA A 351 29.86 19.62 5.98
C ALA A 351 29.86 20.43 7.29
N SER A 352 28.86 20.18 8.14
CA SER A 352 28.71 20.83 9.44
C SER A 352 29.14 19.90 10.57
N SER A 353 29.82 20.45 11.57
CA SER A 353 30.05 19.79 12.87
C SER A 353 29.02 20.22 13.93
N SER A 354 27.99 20.99 13.54
CA SER A 354 26.95 21.48 14.45
C SER A 354 25.81 20.47 14.58
N ASN A 355 25.44 20.19 15.83
CA ASN A 355 24.29 19.34 16.16
C ASN A 355 23.03 20.23 16.21
N SER A 356 22.24 20.19 15.13
CA SER A 356 20.95 20.89 15.05
C SER A 356 19.79 19.91 15.03
N SER A 357 18.69 20.29 15.67
CA SER A 357 17.38 19.66 15.56
C SER A 357 16.39 20.64 14.96
N ALA A 358 15.35 20.13 14.29
CA ALA A 358 14.26 20.96 13.81
C ALA A 358 12.91 20.41 14.26
N TYR A 359 11.99 21.32 14.54
CA TYR A 359 10.66 21.03 15.05
C TYR A 359 9.60 21.61 14.13
N PHE A 360 8.53 20.85 13.92
CA PHE A 360 7.37 21.27 13.16
C PHE A 360 6.20 21.54 14.10
N PHE A 361 5.72 22.79 14.11
CA PHE A 361 4.58 23.22 14.91
C PHE A 361 3.41 23.59 14.00
N ASN A 362 2.39 22.73 13.98
CA ASN A 362 1.16 22.96 13.22
C ASN A 362 0.32 24.07 13.87
N LEU A 363 -0.01 25.12 13.10
CA LEU A 363 -0.87 26.21 13.57
C LEU A 363 -2.36 25.88 13.53
N ASN A 364 -2.74 24.70 13.02
CA ASN A 364 -4.11 24.21 12.89
C ASN A 364 -5.05 25.12 12.05
N ASP A 365 -4.49 25.99 11.21
CA ASP A 365 -5.26 26.83 10.27
C ASP A 365 -5.33 26.25 8.85
N GLY A 366 -4.72 25.08 8.62
CA GLY A 366 -4.67 24.39 7.33
C GLY A 366 -3.74 25.05 6.30
N LYS A 367 -3.09 26.17 6.62
CA LYS A 367 -2.34 27.02 5.69
C LYS A 367 -0.88 27.17 6.05
N ARG A 368 -0.55 27.11 7.34
CA ARG A 368 0.78 27.47 7.84
C ARG A 368 1.25 26.54 8.94
N ALA A 369 2.57 26.49 9.11
CA ALA A 369 3.23 25.88 10.25
C ALA A 369 4.45 26.72 10.66
N ILE A 370 4.86 26.61 11.92
CA ILE A 370 6.12 27.17 12.39
C ILE A 370 7.18 26.08 12.35
N ILE A 371 8.31 26.40 11.72
CA ILE A 371 9.51 25.57 11.70
C ILE A 371 10.52 26.23 12.63
N THR A 372 10.96 25.49 13.64
CA THR A 372 11.96 25.95 14.61
C THR A 372 13.21 25.12 14.45
N CYS A 373 14.36 25.78 14.30
CA CYS A 373 15.66 25.13 14.37
C CYS A 373 16.29 25.45 15.73
N ASP A 374 16.83 24.42 16.37
CA ASP A 374 17.46 24.48 17.69
C ASP A 374 18.84 23.83 17.59
N GLN A 375 19.84 24.44 18.23
CA GLN A 375 21.24 24.02 18.14
C GLN A 375 21.80 23.76 19.54
N SER A 376 22.67 22.75 19.65
CA SER A 376 23.33 22.45 20.91
C SER A 376 24.08 23.66 21.45
N ALA A 377 23.90 23.95 22.74
CA ALA A 377 24.61 25.02 23.42
C ALA A 377 26.14 24.88 23.23
N GLY A 378 26.78 25.95 22.75
CA GLY A 378 28.22 26.00 22.50
C GLY A 378 28.67 25.58 21.10
N ALA A 379 27.74 25.17 20.21
CA ALA A 379 28.02 25.03 18.78
C ALA A 379 27.96 26.41 18.09
N PRO A 380 28.71 26.65 17.00
CA PRO A 380 28.53 27.87 16.20
C PRO A 380 27.15 27.89 15.55
N ASP A 381 26.52 29.08 15.49
CA ASP A 381 25.24 29.34 14.81
C ASP A 381 25.32 29.01 13.32
N ASP A 382 25.14 27.75 12.99
CA ASP A 382 25.32 27.25 11.63
C ASP A 382 23.99 27.27 10.89
N ARG A 383 23.91 28.09 9.84
CA ARG A 383 22.67 28.35 9.13
C ARG A 383 22.37 27.25 8.13
N SER A 384 21.21 26.60 8.29
CA SER A 384 20.76 25.50 7.44
C SER A 384 19.39 25.76 6.82
N TYR A 385 19.13 25.21 5.63
CA TYR A 385 17.76 25.12 5.14
C TYR A 385 17.07 23.99 5.91
N ILE A 386 15.84 24.20 6.37
CA ILE A 386 15.11 23.14 7.07
C ILE A 386 14.16 22.50 6.08
N PHE A 387 14.38 21.22 5.78
CA PHE A 387 13.41 20.41 5.06
C PHE A 387 12.21 20.15 5.98
N TRP A 388 11.01 20.28 5.45
CA TRP A 388 9.78 19.98 6.16
C TRP A 388 8.86 19.10 5.31
N TRP A 389 8.05 18.31 6.00
CA TRP A 389 7.00 17.51 5.40
C TRP A 389 5.75 17.56 6.26
N ALA A 390 4.57 17.64 5.65
CA ALA A 390 3.29 17.73 6.34
C ALA A 390 2.22 16.87 5.68
N VAL A 391 1.26 16.40 6.49
CA VAL A 391 0.11 15.60 6.04
C VAL A 391 -1.19 16.17 6.60
N GLY A 392 -2.27 16.06 5.81
CA GLY A 392 -3.61 16.49 6.20
C GLY A 392 -4.67 16.18 5.15
N ILE A 393 -5.89 16.66 5.38
CA ILE A 393 -7.05 16.56 4.48
C ILE A 393 -7.84 17.86 4.45
#